data_AF-A0A2I7SF53-F1
#
_entry.id   AF-A0A2I7SF53-F1
#
_cell.length_a   1.000
_cell.length_b   1.000
_cell.length_c   1.000
_cell.angle_alpha   90.00
_cell.angle_beta   90.00
_cell.angle_gamma   90.00
#
_symmetry.space_group_name_H-M   'P 1'
#
loop_
_entity.id
_entity.type
_entity.pdbx_description
1 polymer ?
#
loop_
_entity_poly.entity_id
_entity_poly.type
_entity_poly.pdbx_seq_one_letter_code
_entity_poly.pdbx_strand_id
1 'polypeptide(L)'
;MKKQVIHILQITPEAYELLVISLYHEWCAQKSNSKKTLQKLLSCVPLFNWWYKQLDHFEKQFIEEATPFKGAISPQVAQDFYRETISGIYSIFSKPLIKKAYDA
;
A
#
# COMPACT_ATOMS: atom_id res chain seq x y z
N MET A 1 2.08 -9.60 -10.88
CA MET A 1 1.09 -8.67 -10.33
C MET A 1 1.56 -7.22 -10.37
N LYS A 2 2.63 -6.83 -9.68
CA LYS A 2 3.22 -5.46 -9.74
C LYS A 2 3.33 -4.88 -11.16
N LYS A 3 3.83 -5.67 -12.13
CA LYS A 3 3.92 -5.28 -13.54
C LYS A 3 2.58 -4.87 -14.17
N GLN A 4 1.49 -5.53 -13.79
CA GLN A 4 0.15 -5.20 -14.27
C GLN A 4 -0.36 -3.92 -13.62
N VAL A 5 -0.17 -3.75 -12.31
CA VAL A 5 -0.49 -2.49 -11.60
C VAL A 5 0.24 -1.32 -12.25
N ILE A 6 1.57 -1.43 -12.40
CA ILE A 6 2.43 -0.42 -13.05
C ILE A 6 1.91 -0.07 -14.45
N HIS A 7 1.53 -1.10 -15.22
CA HIS A 7 1.04 -0.91 -16.58
C HIS A 7 -0.34 -0.24 -16.65
N ILE A 8 -1.27 -0.61 -15.75
CA ILE A 8 -2.61 0.01 -15.67
C ILE A 8 -2.49 1.47 -15.19
N LEU A 9 -1.63 1.72 -14.20
CA LEU A 9 -1.36 3.06 -13.68
C LEU A 9 -0.52 3.94 -14.61
N GLN A 10 0.12 3.34 -15.62
CA GLN A 10 1.03 4.01 -16.56
C GLN A 10 2.16 4.78 -15.86
N ILE A 11 2.73 4.19 -14.81
CA ILE A 11 3.86 4.75 -14.04
C ILE A 11 5.15 3.96 -14.29
N THR A 12 6.29 4.47 -13.86
CA THR A 12 7.55 3.72 -13.88
C THR A 12 7.66 2.78 -12.67
N PRO A 13 8.51 1.74 -12.72
CA PRO A 13 8.78 0.90 -11.55
C PRO A 13 9.25 1.69 -10.32
N GLU A 14 10.08 2.71 -10.51
CA GLU A 14 10.60 3.57 -9.44
C GLU A 14 9.49 4.41 -8.81
N ALA A 15 8.58 4.95 -9.64
CA ALA A 15 7.41 5.68 -9.15
C ALA A 15 6.47 4.76 -8.34
N TYR A 16 6.35 3.49 -8.74
CA TYR A 16 5.59 2.50 -7.97
C TYR A 16 6.26 2.17 -6.62
N GLU A 17 7.58 2.05 -6.56
CA GLU A 17 8.29 1.85 -5.29
C GLU A 17 8.08 3.03 -4.33
N LEU A 18 8.17 4.26 -4.84
CA LEU A 18 7.89 5.47 -4.05
C LEU A 18 6.44 5.51 -3.57
N LEU A 19 5.49 5.08 -4.39
CA LEU A 19 4.08 4.95 -4.02
C LEU A 19 3.91 3.96 -2.86
N VAL A 20 4.48 2.77 -2.96
CA VAL A 20 4.43 1.74 -1.91
C VAL A 20 5.02 2.26 -0.59
N ILE A 21 6.19 2.92 -0.65
CA ILE A 21 6.85 3.48 0.53
C ILE A 21 5.96 4.58 1.16
N SER A 22 5.37 5.45 0.34
CA SER A 22 4.50 6.54 0.81
C SER A 22 3.26 5.99 1.51
N LEU A 23 2.62 4.98 0.92
CA LEU A 23 1.46 4.31 1.51
C LEU A 23 1.80 3.64 2.85
N TYR A 24 2.94 2.95 2.92
CA TYR A 24 3.38 2.32 4.17
C TYR A 24 3.67 3.36 5.25
N HIS A 25 4.30 4.46 4.86
CA HIS A 25 4.59 5.57 5.76
C HIS A 25 3.31 6.22 6.31
N GLU A 26 2.35 6.55 5.44
CA GLU A 26 1.03 7.08 5.85
C GLU A 26 0.31 6.10 6.79
N TRP A 27 0.32 4.81 6.46
CA TRP A 27 -0.29 3.79 7.30
C TRP A 27 0.36 3.73 8.69
N CYS A 28 1.69 3.70 8.76
CA CYS A 28 2.42 3.72 10.03
C CYS A 28 2.15 4.99 10.82
N ALA A 29 2.08 6.15 10.16
CA ALA A 29 1.79 7.43 10.79
C ALA A 29 0.44 7.40 11.51
N GLN A 30 -0.60 6.83 10.87
CA GLN A 30 -1.93 6.68 11.48
C GLN A 30 -1.96 5.75 12.70
N LYS A 31 -1.01 4.81 12.82
CA LYS A 31 -0.95 3.88 13.97
C LYS A 31 0.02 4.34 15.05
N SER A 32 0.87 5.33 14.75
CA SER A 32 1.82 5.92 15.68
C SER A 32 1.22 7.06 16.49
N ASN A 33 1.75 7.29 17.69
CA ASN A 33 1.41 8.43 18.55
C ASN A 33 2.60 9.38 18.77
N SER A 34 3.76 9.08 18.20
CA SER A 34 4.99 9.86 18.35
C SER A 34 5.97 9.56 17.21
N LYS A 35 6.95 10.44 17.00
CA LYS A 35 8.05 10.20 16.05
C LYS A 35 8.84 8.92 16.37
N LYS A 36 9.01 8.62 17.66
CA LYS A 36 9.71 7.41 18.12
C LYS A 36 8.95 6.14 17.75
N THR A 37 7.65 6.11 18.00
CA THR A 37 6.81 4.95 17.65
C THR A 37 6.65 4.80 16.14
N LEU A 38 6.60 5.91 15.38
CA LEU A 38 6.63 5.87 13.92
C LEU A 38 7.91 5.21 13.38
N GLN A 39 9.09 5.63 13.86
CA GLN A 39 10.37 5.03 13.45
C GLN A 39 10.42 3.53 13.73
N LYS A 40 9.91 3.09 14.89
CA LYS A 40 9.82 1.67 15.26
C LYS A 40 8.91 0.87 14.32
N LEU A 41 7.76 1.44 13.92
CA LEU A 41 6.86 0.78 12.96
C LEU A 41 7.52 0.67 11.58
N LEU A 42 8.13 1.75 11.10
CA LEU A 42 8.80 1.80 9.80
C LEU A 42 9.96 0.81 9.68
N SER A 43 10.74 0.61 10.75
CA SER A 43 11.88 -0.30 10.76
C SER A 43 11.52 -1.77 11.01
N CYS A 44 10.28 -2.07 11.38
CA CYS A 44 9.84 -3.44 11.69
C CYS A 44 9.58 -4.24 10.40
N VAL A 45 10.59 -4.97 9.94
CA VAL A 45 10.52 -5.82 8.72
C VAL A 45 9.34 -6.81 8.73
N PRO A 46 9.04 -7.54 9.83
CA PRO A 46 7.88 -8.43 9.85
C PRO A 46 6.54 -7.70 9.66
N LEU A 47 6.42 -6.47 10.19
CA LEU A 47 5.23 -5.65 10.02
C LEU A 47 5.09 -5.20 8.56
N PHE A 48 6.18 -4.73 7.95
CA PHE A 48 6.19 -4.38 6.53
C PHE A 48 5.81 -5.58 5.65
N ASN A 49 6.40 -6.76 5.88
CA ASN A 49 6.09 -7.96 5.10
C ASN A 49 4.62 -8.37 5.20
N TRP A 50 4.01 -8.24 6.38
CA TRP A 50 2.59 -8.50 6.56
C TRP A 50 1.74 -7.46 5.84
N TRP A 51 2.05 -6.16 6.02
CA TRP A 51 1.34 -5.06 5.38
C TRP A 51 1.41 -5.15 3.86
N TYR A 52 2.59 -5.47 3.31
CA TYR A 52 2.79 -5.62 1.88
C TYR A 52 1.96 -6.76 1.28
N LYS A 53 1.72 -7.84 2.04
CA LYS A 53 0.78 -8.90 1.64
C LYS A 53 -0.67 -8.44 1.64
N GLN A 54 -1.05 -7.51 2.53
CA GLN A 54 -2.39 -6.90 2.49
C GLN A 54 -2.53 -6.01 1.26
N LEU A 55 -1.51 -5.19 0.96
CA LEU A 55 -1.48 -4.41 -0.27
C LEU A 55 -1.61 -5.32 -1.50
N ASP A 56 -0.89 -6.45 -1.53
CA ASP A 56 -0.96 -7.41 -2.63
C ASP A 56 -2.38 -7.96 -2.84
N HIS A 57 -3.16 -8.12 -1.77
CA HIS A 57 -4.57 -8.52 -1.86
C HIS A 57 -5.44 -7.46 -2.53
N PHE A 58 -5.35 -6.20 -2.08
CA PHE A 58 -6.10 -5.09 -2.69
C PHE A 58 -5.67 -4.81 -4.13
N GLU A 59 -4.39 -4.95 -4.44
CA GLU A 59 -3.88 -4.81 -5.81
C GLU A 59 -4.43 -5.88 -6.76
N LYS A 60 -4.75 -7.09 -6.28
CA LYS A 60 -5.45 -8.10 -7.10
C LYS A 60 -6.86 -7.64 -7.44
N GLN A 61 -7.59 -7.15 -6.45
CA GLN A 61 -8.94 -6.61 -6.66
C GLN A 61 -8.89 -5.46 -7.67
N PHE A 62 -7.94 -4.54 -7.52
CA PHE A 62 -7.74 -3.46 -8.47
C PHE A 62 -7.49 -3.98 -9.90
N ILE A 63 -6.63 -4.99 -10.07
CA ILE A 63 -6.38 -5.56 -11.40
C ILE A 63 -7.65 -6.19 -11.98
N GLU A 64 -8.39 -6.96 -11.19
CA GLU A 64 -9.62 -7.62 -11.63
C GLU A 64 -10.67 -6.60 -12.08
N GLU A 65 -10.83 -5.52 -11.32
CA GLU A 65 -11.83 -4.48 -11.62
C GLU A 65 -11.37 -3.47 -12.69
N ALA A 66 -10.07 -3.19 -12.80
CA ALA A 66 -9.54 -2.22 -13.77
C ALA A 66 -9.22 -2.83 -15.15
N THR A 67 -9.03 -4.15 -15.24
CA THR A 67 -8.74 -4.84 -16.51
C THR A 67 -9.78 -4.58 -17.61
N PRO A 68 -11.10 -4.59 -17.35
CA PRO A 68 -12.13 -4.26 -18.34
C PRO A 68 -11.99 -2.86 -18.94
N PHE A 69 -11.39 -1.92 -18.21
CA PHE A 69 -11.26 -0.51 -18.59
C PHE A 69 -9.87 -0.18 -19.15
N LYS A 70 -9.02 -1.18 -19.34
CA LYS A 70 -7.64 -1.00 -19.79
C LYS A 70 -7.59 -0.26 -21.13
N GLY A 71 -6.92 0.89 -21.15
CA GLY A 71 -6.78 1.75 -22.34
C GLY A 71 -7.99 2.65 -22.63
N ALA A 72 -9.09 2.49 -21.89
CA ALA A 72 -10.26 3.36 -21.97
C ALA A 72 -10.25 4.46 -20.90
N ILE A 73 -9.53 4.27 -19.79
CA ILE A 73 -9.38 5.25 -18.72
C ILE A 73 -8.07 6.04 -18.84
N SER A 74 -8.13 7.31 -18.45
CA SER A 74 -6.94 8.17 -18.36
C SER A 74 -6.06 7.71 -17.19
N PRO A 75 -4.74 8.03 -17.20
CA PRO A 75 -3.85 7.72 -16.09
C PRO A 75 -4.35 8.27 -14.75
N GLN A 76 -4.97 9.45 -14.76
CA GLN A 76 -5.49 10.07 -13.55
C GLN A 76 -6.68 9.28 -12.97
N VAL A 77 -7.62 8.86 -13.82
CA VAL A 77 -8.74 8.00 -13.40
C VAL A 77 -8.23 6.65 -12.88
N ALA A 78 -7.20 6.08 -13.51
CA ALA A 78 -6.59 4.84 -13.02
C ALA A 78 -5.95 5.00 -11.63
N GLN A 79 -5.32 6.15 -11.36
CA GLN A 79 -4.76 6.46 -10.04
C GLN A 79 -5.83 6.68 -8.98
N ASP A 80 -6.90 7.41 -9.31
CA ASP A 80 -8.03 7.63 -8.39
C ASP A 80 -8.70 6.31 -8.04
N PHE A 81 -8.94 5.46 -9.04
CA PHE A 81 -9.51 4.14 -8.85
C PHE A 81 -8.60 3.27 -7.96
N TYR A 82 -7.31 3.24 -8.26
CA TYR A 82 -6.35 2.52 -7.43
C TYR A 82 -6.39 2.96 -5.97
N ARG A 83 -6.40 4.27 -5.70
CA ARG A 83 -6.48 4.83 -4.35
C ARG A 83 -7.76 4.39 -3.63
N GLU A 84 -8.89 4.38 -4.33
CA GLU A 84 -10.17 3.93 -3.79
C GLU A 84 -10.10 2.45 -3.42
N THR A 85 -9.62 1.59 -4.32
CA THR A 85 -9.52 0.14 -4.08
C THR A 85 -8.60 -0.18 -2.90
N ILE A 86 -7.43 0.46 -2.80
CA ILE A 86 -6.48 0.17 -1.72
C ILE A 86 -6.84 0.85 -0.40
N SER A 87 -7.80 1.78 -0.37
CA SER A 87 -8.15 2.56 0.83
C SER A 87 -8.51 1.68 2.04
N GLY A 88 -9.02 0.48 1.79
CA GLY A 88 -9.32 -0.53 2.81
C GLY A 88 -8.10 -0.91 3.66
N ILE A 89 -6.88 -0.78 3.15
CA ILE A 89 -5.65 -1.12 3.87
C ILE A 89 -5.47 -0.31 5.17
N TYR A 90 -6.01 0.92 5.22
CA TYR A 90 -5.91 1.80 6.40
C TYR A 90 -6.78 1.32 7.57
N SER A 91 -7.81 0.51 7.29
CA SER A 91 -8.70 -0.06 8.31
C SER A 91 -8.14 -1.33 8.96
N ILE A 92 -7.20 -2.02 8.29
CA ILE A 92 -6.67 -3.31 8.74
C ILE A 92 -5.37 -3.11 9.53
N PHE A 93 -5.20 -3.86 10.61
CA PHE A 93 -3.96 -3.86 11.39
C PHE A 93 -3.72 -5.17 12.14
N SER A 94 -2.44 -5.53 12.27
CA SER A 94 -2.01 -6.68 13.07
C SER A 94 -1.57 -6.25 14.47
N LYS A 95 -2.45 -6.42 15.46
CA LYS A 95 -2.14 -6.12 16.87
C LYS A 95 -0.83 -6.77 17.35
N PRO A 96 -0.55 -8.07 17.10
CA PRO A 96 0.70 -8.69 17.53
C PRO A 96 1.94 -8.08 16.88
N LEU A 97 1.89 -7.72 15.60
CA LEU A 97 3.04 -7.16 14.90
C LEU A 97 3.30 -5.69 15.26
N ILE A 98 2.24 -4.91 15.51
CA ILE A 98 2.36 -3.55 16.04
C ILE A 98 2.99 -3.59 17.44
N LYS A 99 2.51 -4.49 18.31
CA LYS A 99 3.11 -4.67 19.64
C LYS A 99 4.60 -5.05 19.53
N LYS A 100 4.91 -6.04 18.68
CA LYS A 100 6.30 -6.45 18.41
C LYS A 100 7.19 -5.29 17.94
N ALA A 101 6.66 -4.42 17.09
CA ALA A 101 7.38 -3.24 16.63
C ALA A 101 7.64 -2.25 17.78
N TYR A 102 6.69 -2.05 18.69
CA TYR A 102 6.85 -1.16 19.85
C TYR A 102 7.82 -1.68 20.90
N ASP A 103 7.90 -3.00 21.06
CA ASP A 103 8.77 -3.66 22.03
C ASP A 103 10.23 -3.81 21.54
N ALA A 104 10.48 -3.69 20.23
CA ALA A 104 11.82 -3.67 19.62
C ALA A 104 12.59 -2.37 19.94
#